data_AF-A0A1Y3S0T4-F1
#
_entry.id   AF-A0A1Y3S0T4-F1
#
_cell.length_a   1.000
_cell.length_b   1.000
_cell.length_c   1.000
_cell.angle_alpha   90.00
_cell.angle_beta   90.00
_cell.angle_gamma   90.00
#
_symmetry.space_group_name_H-M   'P 1'
#
loop_
_entity.id
_entity.type
_entity.pdbx_description
1 polymer ?
#
loop_
_entity_poly.entity_id
_entity_poly.type
_entity_poly.pdbx_seq_one_letter_code
_entity_poly.pdbx_strand_id
1 'polypeptide(L)'
;MALSGSLTTNAYGGVRSLTLTWSATQSVSGNTSTVNWTLSGSGSTANNNPWYMTGPTKVVIDGTQVHYSTSRIQLRSGTVVASGSRTITHNSDGAKTFSIRIEGAIYTTSVNCTAEQSFTLNQIPRGATITSAPNFKDTDSPKIEFSNPAGGTLQVGVFTVDGDTTLAAYRTATGSSYTFTFTSTEKANL
;
A
#
# COMPACT_ATOMS: atom_id res chain seq x y z
N MET A 1 6.53 7.95 2.10
CA MET A 1 5.56 6.94 2.57
C MET A 1 4.69 7.59 3.64
N ALA A 2 3.41 7.24 3.73
CA ALA A 2 2.50 7.82 4.71
C ALA A 2 1.38 6.85 5.11
N LEU A 3 0.84 7.04 6.32
CA LEU A 3 -0.40 6.43 6.80
C LEU A 3 -1.53 7.45 6.98
N SER A 4 -1.33 8.66 6.48
CA SER A 4 -2.37 9.68 6.40
C SER A 4 -2.01 10.70 5.34
N GLY A 5 -2.99 11.46 4.90
CA GLY A 5 -2.79 12.53 3.94
C GLY A 5 -4.06 13.30 3.67
N SER A 6 -3.94 14.29 2.80
CA SER A 6 -5.08 15.08 2.35
C SER A 6 -4.91 15.50 0.90
N LEU A 7 -6.03 15.71 0.22
CA LEU A 7 -6.11 16.22 -1.13
C LEU A 7 -7.22 17.26 -1.21
N THR A 8 -6.93 18.44 -1.75
CA THR A 8 -7.91 19.53 -1.92
C THR A 8 -8.10 19.83 -3.39
N THR A 9 -9.35 20.01 -3.83
CA THR A 9 -9.68 20.41 -5.21
C THR A 9 -9.13 21.80 -5.53
N ASN A 10 -9.07 22.14 -6.82
CA ASN A 10 -9.04 23.56 -7.18
C ASN A 10 -10.23 24.30 -6.57
N ALA A 11 -10.07 25.60 -6.33
CA ALA A 11 -11.07 26.42 -5.67
C ALA A 11 -11.97 27.16 -6.67
N TYR A 12 -13.28 27.03 -6.52
CA TYR A 12 -14.25 27.88 -7.21
C TYR A 12 -14.24 29.29 -6.62
N GLY A 13 -14.09 30.30 -7.49
CA GLY A 13 -14.00 31.71 -7.08
C GLY A 13 -12.83 31.99 -6.13
N GLY A 14 -11.75 31.21 -6.25
CA GLY A 14 -10.52 31.35 -5.46
C GLY A 14 -10.56 30.85 -4.02
N VAL A 15 -11.75 30.52 -3.49
CA VAL A 15 -11.90 30.27 -2.04
C VAL A 15 -12.83 29.13 -1.64
N ARG A 16 -13.48 28.42 -2.58
CA ARG A 16 -14.43 27.34 -2.24
C ARG A 16 -13.98 26.02 -2.85
N SER A 17 -13.72 25.02 -2.02
CA SER A 17 -13.16 23.75 -2.44
C SER A 17 -13.76 22.57 -1.66
N LEU A 18 -13.30 21.37 -2.01
CA LEU A 18 -13.50 20.15 -1.26
C LEU A 18 -12.13 19.61 -0.84
N THR A 19 -12.02 19.14 0.39
CA THR A 19 -10.82 18.45 0.88
C THR A 19 -11.19 17.06 1.33
N LEU A 20 -10.49 16.06 0.80
CA LEU A 20 -10.50 14.71 1.33
C LEU A 20 -9.31 14.53 2.25
N THR A 21 -9.55 14.17 3.51
CA THR A 21 -8.53 13.70 4.45
C THR A 21 -8.63 12.18 4.58
N TRP A 22 -7.50 11.51 4.71
CA TRP A 22 -7.46 10.06 4.89
C TRP A 22 -6.43 9.63 5.92
N SER A 23 -6.67 8.46 6.50
CA SER A 23 -5.73 7.70 7.33
C SER A 23 -5.75 6.23 6.93
N ALA A 24 -4.69 5.48 7.24
CA ALA A 24 -4.57 4.08 6.89
C ALA A 24 -4.07 3.23 8.05
N THR A 25 -4.65 2.03 8.20
CA THR A 25 -4.20 0.99 9.13
C THR A 25 -3.79 -0.25 8.35
N GLN A 26 -2.62 -0.83 8.67
CA GLN A 26 -2.06 -1.97 7.93
C GLN A 26 -2.38 -3.30 8.60
N SER A 27 -2.58 -4.33 7.78
CA SER A 27 -2.59 -5.74 8.20
C SER A 27 -1.37 -6.42 7.59
N VAL A 28 -0.39 -6.75 8.43
CA VAL A 28 0.85 -7.42 7.99
C VAL A 28 0.56 -8.82 7.46
N SER A 29 -0.30 -9.58 8.17
CA SER A 29 -0.72 -10.92 7.76
C SER A 29 -1.55 -10.90 6.48
N GLY A 30 -2.46 -9.92 6.35
CA GLY A 30 -3.32 -9.76 5.16
C GLY A 30 -2.63 -9.12 3.95
N ASN A 31 -1.43 -8.55 4.13
CA ASN A 31 -0.74 -7.75 3.11
C ASN A 31 -1.65 -6.64 2.51
N THR A 32 -2.38 -5.95 3.37
CA THR A 32 -3.38 -4.95 2.99
C THR A 32 -3.31 -3.72 3.89
N SER A 33 -3.75 -2.57 3.38
CA SER A 33 -4.05 -1.39 4.19
C SER A 33 -5.51 -0.99 4.04
N THR A 34 -6.15 -0.62 5.14
CA THR A 34 -7.51 -0.05 5.13
C THR A 34 -7.40 1.46 5.21
N VAL A 35 -7.79 2.14 4.13
CA VAL A 35 -7.84 3.61 4.02
C VAL A 35 -9.19 4.11 4.48
N ASN A 36 -9.23 4.79 5.61
CA ASN A 36 -10.39 5.54 6.10
C ASN A 36 -10.32 6.97 5.57
N TRP A 37 -11.40 7.48 5.01
CA TRP A 37 -11.43 8.78 4.34
C TRP A 37 -12.66 9.60 4.72
N THR A 38 -12.52 10.92 4.64
CA THR A 38 -13.61 11.88 4.83
C THR A 38 -13.45 13.00 3.81
N LEU A 39 -14.49 13.21 3.01
CA LEU A 39 -14.61 14.34 2.10
C LEU A 39 -15.41 15.44 2.81
N SER A 40 -14.81 16.62 2.94
CA SER A 40 -15.43 17.78 3.58
C SER A 40 -15.34 19.02 2.70
N GLY A 41 -16.27 19.95 2.89
CA GLY A 41 -16.14 21.30 2.36
C GLY A 41 -14.93 22.00 2.95
N SER A 42 -14.18 22.71 2.12
CA SER A 42 -13.02 23.49 2.53
C SER A 42 -12.99 24.84 1.82
N GLY A 43 -12.28 25.79 2.40
CA GLY A 43 -12.24 27.17 1.92
C GLY A 43 -13.31 28.07 2.54
N SER A 44 -13.14 29.40 2.39
CA SER A 44 -13.87 30.43 3.15
C SER A 44 -14.46 31.51 2.25
N THR A 45 -15.69 31.93 2.49
CA THR A 45 -16.19 33.20 1.97
C THR A 45 -15.80 34.31 2.94
N ALA A 46 -15.10 35.35 2.45
CA ALA A 46 -14.67 36.49 3.28
C ALA A 46 -15.84 37.23 3.98
N ASN A 47 -17.08 37.01 3.54
CA ASN A 47 -18.24 37.80 3.95
C ASN A 47 -19.43 36.86 4.22
N ASN A 48 -19.87 36.75 5.48
CA ASN A 48 -21.19 36.40 6.07
C ASN A 48 -22.25 35.55 5.32
N ASN A 49 -21.96 34.90 4.19
CA ASN A 49 -22.83 33.93 3.52
C ASN A 49 -22.23 32.53 3.69
N PRO A 50 -22.77 31.72 4.62
CA PRO A 50 -21.99 30.71 5.31
C PRO A 50 -22.02 29.34 4.63
N TRP A 51 -22.45 29.26 3.37
CA TRP A 51 -22.53 28.02 2.61
C TRP A 51 -22.58 28.27 1.09
N TYR A 52 -22.23 27.26 0.31
CA TYR A 52 -22.37 27.24 -1.16
C TYR A 52 -23.06 25.95 -1.62
N MET A 53 -23.82 26.01 -2.71
CA MET A 53 -24.40 24.80 -3.29
C MET A 53 -23.29 23.95 -3.91
N THR A 54 -23.23 22.68 -3.51
CA THR A 54 -22.37 21.68 -4.15
C THR A 54 -23.16 20.45 -4.56
N GLY A 55 -22.69 19.74 -5.59
CA GLY A 55 -23.30 18.51 -6.10
C GLY A 55 -23.50 18.57 -7.62
N PRO A 56 -23.15 17.54 -8.40
CA PRO A 56 -22.72 16.21 -7.97
C PRO A 56 -21.34 16.18 -7.30
N THR A 57 -21.10 15.16 -6.48
CA THR A 57 -19.79 14.85 -5.86
C THR A 57 -19.41 13.41 -6.11
N LYS A 58 -18.12 13.15 -6.30
CA LYS A 58 -17.56 11.81 -6.56
C LYS A 58 -16.21 11.65 -5.89
N VAL A 59 -15.96 10.47 -5.35
CA VAL A 59 -14.64 10.06 -4.85
C VAL A 59 -14.27 8.73 -5.48
N VAL A 60 -13.07 8.65 -6.04
CA VAL A 60 -12.45 7.42 -6.53
C VAL A 60 -11.17 7.19 -5.73
N ILE A 61 -11.02 5.99 -5.17
CA ILE A 61 -9.82 5.57 -4.42
C ILE A 61 -9.32 4.26 -5.03
N ASP A 62 -8.04 4.20 -5.40
CA ASP A 62 -7.41 3.04 -6.03
C ASP A 62 -8.22 2.50 -7.21
N GLY A 63 -8.59 3.41 -8.12
CA GLY A 63 -9.40 3.12 -9.31
C GLY A 63 -10.88 2.80 -9.07
N THR A 64 -11.35 2.69 -7.82
CA THR A 64 -12.75 2.36 -7.52
C THR A 64 -13.53 3.57 -7.02
N GLN A 65 -14.71 3.79 -7.59
CA GLN A 65 -15.66 4.79 -7.10
C GLN A 65 -16.21 4.35 -5.74
N VAL A 66 -15.81 5.04 -4.68
CA VAL A 66 -16.25 4.78 -3.29
C VAL A 66 -17.38 5.70 -2.86
N HIS A 67 -17.61 6.79 -3.60
CA HIS A 67 -18.71 7.72 -3.39
C HIS A 67 -19.17 8.32 -4.71
N TYR A 68 -20.48 8.44 -4.86
CA TYR A 68 -21.11 9.26 -5.89
C TYR A 68 -22.48 9.72 -5.39
N SER A 69 -22.74 11.02 -5.49
CA SER A 69 -24.05 11.59 -5.18
C SER A 69 -24.35 12.73 -6.12
N THR A 70 -25.55 12.74 -6.68
CA THR A 70 -26.11 13.86 -7.47
C THR A 70 -26.86 14.87 -6.61
N SER A 71 -27.01 14.58 -5.31
CA SER A 71 -27.74 15.47 -4.39
C SER A 71 -27.04 16.81 -4.27
N ARG A 72 -27.85 17.88 -4.21
CA ARG A 72 -27.38 19.24 -3.98
C ARG A 72 -27.40 19.52 -2.50
N ILE A 73 -26.24 19.83 -1.91
CA ILE A 73 -26.11 20.14 -0.49
C ILE A 73 -25.54 21.55 -0.29
N GLN A 74 -25.91 22.16 0.83
CA GLN A 74 -25.27 23.38 1.31
C GLN A 74 -23.94 23.02 1.96
N LEU A 75 -22.84 23.38 1.33
CA LEU A 75 -21.50 23.09 1.79
C LEU A 75 -20.89 24.28 2.54
N ARG A 76 -20.39 24.03 3.75
CA ARG A 76 -19.59 24.97 4.55
C ARG A 76 -18.20 24.41 4.76
N SER A 77 -17.27 25.26 5.20
CA SER A 77 -15.99 24.76 5.73
C SER A 77 -16.28 23.78 6.87
N GLY A 78 -15.74 22.56 6.77
CA GLY A 78 -15.96 21.50 7.75
C GLY A 78 -17.26 20.69 7.58
N THR A 79 -18.15 21.05 6.65
CA THR A 79 -19.32 20.19 6.33
C THR A 79 -18.84 18.87 5.73
N VAL A 80 -19.10 17.77 6.41
CA VAL A 80 -18.81 16.42 5.90
C VAL A 80 -19.80 16.10 4.77
N VAL A 81 -19.25 15.83 3.59
CA VAL A 81 -20.00 15.42 2.39
C VAL A 81 -20.22 13.91 2.40
N ALA A 82 -19.15 13.16 2.68
CA ALA A 82 -19.16 11.72 2.72
C ALA A 82 -17.94 11.22 3.51
N SER A 83 -18.04 10.02 4.05
CA SER A 83 -16.90 9.31 4.64
C SER A 83 -17.05 7.83 4.38
N GLY A 84 -15.96 7.09 4.52
CA GLY A 84 -15.98 5.65 4.35
C GLY A 84 -14.60 5.04 4.51
N SER A 85 -14.51 3.77 4.16
CA SER A 85 -13.27 3.01 4.20
C SER A 85 -13.09 2.21 2.92
N ARG A 86 -11.84 1.97 2.52
CA ARG A 86 -11.49 1.03 1.46
C ARG A 86 -10.25 0.25 1.82
N THR A 87 -10.35 -1.07 1.79
CA THR A 87 -9.18 -1.95 1.90
C THR A 87 -8.49 -2.07 0.55
N ILE A 88 -7.16 -1.94 0.57
CA ILE A 88 -6.27 -1.95 -0.58
C ILE A 88 -5.23 -3.04 -0.36
N THR A 89 -5.11 -3.96 -1.30
CA THR A 89 -4.07 -5.00 -1.30
C THR A 89 -2.74 -4.43 -1.77
N HIS A 90 -1.66 -4.81 -1.09
CA HIS A 90 -0.28 -4.47 -1.46
C HIS A 90 0.29 -5.46 -2.48
N ASN A 91 1.36 -5.06 -3.16
CA ASN A 91 2.16 -5.95 -3.98
C ASN A 91 2.79 -7.07 -3.14
N SER A 92 3.33 -8.11 -3.78
CA SER A 92 3.97 -9.24 -3.09
C SER A 92 5.14 -8.83 -2.19
N ASP A 93 5.87 -7.77 -2.54
CA ASP A 93 6.97 -7.15 -1.79
C ASP A 93 6.49 -6.22 -0.64
N GLY A 94 5.17 -6.09 -0.48
CA GLY A 94 4.53 -5.25 0.52
C GLY A 94 4.49 -3.76 0.15
N ALA A 95 4.94 -3.36 -1.04
CA ALA A 95 4.82 -1.99 -1.51
C ALA A 95 3.41 -1.69 -2.05
N LYS A 96 2.95 -0.45 -1.93
CA LYS A 96 1.72 0.02 -2.59
C LYS A 96 1.72 1.52 -2.78
N THR A 97 1.37 1.94 -3.99
CA THR A 97 0.93 3.30 -4.32
C THR A 97 -0.53 3.22 -4.77
N PHE A 98 -1.36 4.16 -4.33
CA PHE A 98 -2.76 4.27 -4.73
C PHE A 98 -3.08 5.73 -5.07
N SER A 99 -4.10 5.95 -5.91
CA SER A 99 -4.59 7.29 -6.24
C SER A 99 -5.88 7.62 -5.52
N ILE A 100 -6.08 8.90 -5.25
CA ILE A 100 -7.36 9.48 -4.85
C ILE A 100 -7.73 10.52 -5.89
N ARG A 101 -8.97 10.47 -6.38
CA ARG A 101 -9.56 11.49 -7.24
C ARG A 101 -10.87 11.99 -6.65
N ILE A 102 -11.02 13.31 -6.61
CA ILE A 102 -12.22 14.02 -6.15
C ILE A 102 -12.80 14.76 -7.34
N GLU A 103 -14.12 14.68 -7.52
CA GLU A 103 -14.86 15.57 -8.41
C GLU A 103 -16.01 16.22 -7.62
N GLY A 104 -16.25 17.49 -7.89
CA GLY A 104 -17.34 18.26 -7.34
C GLY A 104 -17.81 19.33 -8.31
N ALA A 105 -19.09 19.67 -8.21
CA ALA A 105 -19.67 20.82 -8.88
C ALA A 105 -20.11 21.85 -7.83
N ILE A 106 -19.44 23.00 -7.77
CA ILE A 106 -19.78 24.12 -6.88
C ILE A 106 -20.52 25.19 -7.69
N TYR A 107 -21.74 25.54 -7.26
CA TYR A 107 -22.72 26.42 -7.92
C TYR A 107 -23.15 26.04 -9.34
N THR A 108 -22.50 25.09 -9.99
CA THR A 108 -22.84 24.53 -11.31
C THR A 108 -23.43 23.13 -11.16
N THR A 109 -24.05 22.59 -12.21
CA THR A 109 -24.45 21.17 -12.28
C THR A 109 -23.38 20.29 -12.94
N SER A 110 -22.49 20.88 -13.72
CA SER A 110 -21.31 20.23 -14.29
C SER A 110 -20.11 20.32 -13.35
N VAL A 111 -19.28 19.27 -13.32
CA VAL A 111 -18.04 19.20 -12.53
C VAL A 111 -17.12 20.38 -12.88
N ASN A 112 -16.70 21.15 -11.87
CA ASN A 112 -15.81 22.31 -12.02
C ASN A 112 -14.73 22.41 -10.93
N CYS A 113 -14.75 21.48 -9.97
CA CYS A 113 -13.74 21.34 -8.92
C CYS A 113 -13.24 19.90 -8.91
N THR A 114 -11.96 19.71 -9.17
CA THR A 114 -11.32 18.39 -9.22
C THR A 114 -9.98 18.42 -8.54
N ALA A 115 -9.54 17.25 -8.10
CA ALA A 115 -8.15 16.99 -7.74
C ALA A 115 -7.87 15.50 -7.90
N GLU A 116 -6.62 15.19 -8.22
CA GLU A 116 -6.11 13.82 -8.29
C GLU A 116 -4.68 13.80 -7.77
N GLN A 117 -4.38 12.84 -6.91
CA GLN A 117 -3.04 12.65 -6.37
C GLN A 117 -2.79 11.18 -6.02
N SER A 118 -1.55 10.75 -6.25
CA SER A 118 -1.05 9.45 -5.81
C SER A 118 -0.37 9.56 -4.44
N PHE A 119 -0.63 8.56 -3.60
CA PHE A 119 -0.01 8.41 -2.27
C PHE A 119 0.66 7.05 -2.18
N THR A 120 1.88 7.03 -1.63
CA THR A 120 2.62 5.79 -1.34
C THR A 120 2.43 5.44 0.13
N LEU A 121 1.81 4.28 0.36
CA LEU A 121 1.62 3.74 1.71
C LEU A 121 2.96 3.27 2.29
N ASN A 122 3.02 3.13 3.61
CA ASN A 122 4.15 2.46 4.24
C ASN A 122 4.28 1.03 3.70
N GLN A 123 5.50 0.61 3.41
CA GLN A 123 5.75 -0.77 2.99
C GLN A 123 5.44 -1.72 4.14
N ILE A 124 4.73 -2.81 3.83
CA ILE A 124 4.51 -3.91 4.78
C ILE A 124 5.76 -4.81 4.74
N PRO A 125 6.49 -5.02 5.85
CA PRO A 125 7.66 -5.88 5.85
C PRO A 125 7.31 -7.30 5.38
N ARG A 126 8.13 -7.87 4.48
CA ARG A 126 7.98 -9.23 3.97
C ARG A 126 9.25 -10.04 4.24
N GLY A 127 9.12 -11.17 4.92
CA GLY A 127 10.23 -12.08 5.20
C GLY A 127 10.37 -13.16 4.14
N ALA A 128 11.57 -13.76 4.07
CA ALA A 128 11.80 -14.96 3.30
C ALA A 128 11.40 -16.21 4.10
N THR A 129 10.94 -17.25 3.42
CA THR A 129 10.59 -18.54 4.04
C THR A 129 11.06 -19.69 3.17
N ILE A 130 11.69 -20.71 3.76
CA ILE A 130 11.98 -21.95 3.03
C ILE A 130 10.65 -22.61 2.63
N THR A 131 10.51 -22.98 1.37
CA THR A 131 9.33 -23.67 0.82
C THR A 131 9.64 -25.11 0.43
N SER A 132 10.90 -25.44 0.17
CA SER A 132 11.34 -26.81 -0.08
C SER A 132 12.81 -26.99 0.33
N ALA A 133 13.10 -28.08 1.03
CA ALA A 133 14.45 -28.52 1.38
C ALA A 133 14.46 -30.06 1.46
N PRO A 134 14.62 -30.76 0.31
CA PRO A 134 14.57 -32.21 0.26
C PRO A 134 15.82 -32.85 0.88
N ASN A 135 15.68 -34.11 1.30
CA ASN A 135 16.82 -34.95 1.68
C ASN A 135 17.78 -35.12 0.49
N PHE A 136 19.07 -35.28 0.80
CA PHE A 136 20.13 -35.46 -0.18
C PHE A 136 21.23 -36.35 0.39
N LYS A 137 22.10 -36.85 -0.48
CA LYS A 137 23.34 -37.57 -0.16
C LYS A 137 24.55 -36.68 -0.34
N ASP A 138 25.67 -37.08 0.25
CA ASP A 138 27.02 -36.48 0.08
C ASP A 138 27.46 -36.30 -1.39
N THR A 139 26.92 -37.12 -2.28
CA THR A 139 27.18 -37.10 -3.73
C THR A 139 26.24 -36.18 -4.52
N ASP A 140 25.17 -35.67 -3.92
CA ASP A 140 24.16 -34.85 -4.58
C ASP A 140 24.55 -33.35 -4.64
N SER A 141 23.73 -32.55 -5.33
CA SER A 141 23.77 -31.08 -5.32
C SER A 141 22.40 -30.56 -4.89
N PRO A 142 22.12 -30.54 -3.57
CA PRO A 142 20.78 -30.26 -3.08
C PRO A 142 20.35 -28.84 -3.45
N LYS A 143 19.09 -28.74 -3.87
CA LYS A 143 18.42 -27.47 -4.15
C LYS A 143 17.42 -27.19 -3.04
N ILE A 144 17.52 -26.01 -2.45
CA ILE A 144 16.47 -25.45 -1.61
C ILE A 144 15.65 -24.44 -2.41
N GLU A 145 14.37 -24.35 -2.10
CA GLU A 145 13.46 -23.33 -2.62
C GLU A 145 12.95 -22.48 -1.46
N PHE A 146 12.76 -21.20 -1.72
CA PHE A 146 12.29 -20.25 -0.74
C PHE A 146 11.45 -19.16 -1.38
N SER A 147 10.49 -18.62 -0.62
CA SER A 147 9.90 -17.34 -0.94
C SER A 147 10.87 -16.23 -0.51
N ASN A 148 11.03 -15.20 -1.35
CA ASN A 148 11.78 -13.98 -1.00
C ASN A 148 11.04 -12.73 -1.52
N PRO A 149 9.82 -12.48 -1.01
CA PRO A 149 8.97 -11.39 -1.49
C PRO A 149 9.63 -10.00 -1.41
N ALA A 150 10.44 -9.73 -0.39
CA ALA A 150 11.14 -8.45 -0.25
C ALA A 150 12.36 -8.31 -1.18
N GLY A 151 12.75 -9.39 -1.89
CA GLY A 151 13.92 -9.37 -2.77
C GLY A 151 15.26 -9.14 -2.05
N GLY A 152 15.31 -9.43 -0.74
CA GLY A 152 16.50 -9.21 0.07
C GLY A 152 17.62 -10.21 -0.23
N THR A 153 18.83 -9.89 0.19
CA THR A 153 19.95 -10.85 0.19
C THR A 153 19.77 -11.84 1.33
N LEU A 154 19.82 -13.13 1.02
CA LEU A 154 19.71 -14.21 2.00
C LEU A 154 21.08 -14.86 2.21
N GLN A 155 21.27 -15.45 3.40
CA GLN A 155 22.37 -16.36 3.68
C GLN A 155 21.79 -17.74 3.92
N VAL A 156 22.32 -18.73 3.20
CA VAL A 156 21.88 -20.12 3.29
C VAL A 156 23.08 -21.00 3.60
N GLY A 157 22.94 -21.90 4.56
CA GLY A 157 23.99 -22.83 4.98
C GLY A 157 23.37 -24.17 5.33
N VAL A 158 24.21 -25.19 5.45
CA VAL A 158 23.79 -26.53 5.87
C VAL A 158 24.46 -26.82 7.20
N PHE A 159 23.66 -27.20 8.18
CA PHE A 159 24.10 -27.49 9.54
C PHE A 159 23.54 -28.83 9.99
N THR A 160 24.18 -29.45 10.97
CA THR A 160 23.60 -30.59 11.70
C THR A 160 22.28 -30.19 12.37
N VAL A 161 21.46 -31.17 12.73
CA VAL A 161 20.10 -30.94 13.28
C VAL A 161 20.11 -30.13 14.58
N ASP A 162 21.17 -30.25 15.38
CA ASP A 162 21.42 -29.44 16.58
C ASP A 162 21.84 -28.00 16.27
N GLY A 163 22.21 -27.69 15.02
CA GLY A 163 22.65 -26.39 14.55
C GLY A 163 24.11 -26.06 14.88
N ASP A 164 24.82 -26.94 15.59
CA ASP A 164 26.14 -26.65 16.16
C ASP A 164 27.29 -26.93 15.19
N THR A 165 27.12 -27.89 14.27
CA THR A 165 28.14 -28.24 13.29
C THR A 165 27.78 -27.71 11.91
N THR A 166 28.69 -26.93 11.32
CA THR A 166 28.56 -26.44 9.95
C THR A 166 28.97 -27.53 8.96
N LEU A 167 28.03 -28.01 8.14
CA LEU A 167 28.27 -28.96 7.06
C LEU A 167 28.58 -28.25 5.73
N ALA A 168 27.93 -27.10 5.50
CA ALA A 168 28.28 -26.16 4.45
C ALA A 168 28.12 -24.73 4.97
N ALA A 169 29.18 -23.93 4.84
CA ALA A 169 29.19 -22.56 5.33
C ALA A 169 28.14 -21.68 4.62
N TYR A 170 27.79 -20.55 5.22
CA TYR A 170 26.84 -19.62 4.64
C TYR A 170 27.25 -19.16 3.25
N ARG A 171 26.28 -19.20 2.33
CA ARG A 171 26.39 -18.74 0.95
C ARG A 171 25.33 -17.69 0.69
N THR A 172 25.68 -16.71 -0.11
CA THR A 172 24.75 -15.65 -0.52
C THR A 172 23.75 -16.21 -1.53
N ALA A 173 22.46 -16.02 -1.26
CA ALA A 173 21.37 -16.41 -2.14
C ALA A 173 20.44 -15.22 -2.40
N THR A 174 19.90 -15.17 -3.62
CA THR A 174 18.88 -14.21 -4.07
C THR A 174 17.83 -14.97 -4.91
N GLY A 175 16.73 -14.31 -5.26
CA GLY A 175 15.67 -14.95 -6.05
C GLY A 175 14.81 -15.89 -5.21
N SER A 176 14.51 -17.08 -5.71
CA SER A 176 13.56 -18.04 -5.11
C SER A 176 14.13 -19.43 -4.84
N SER A 177 15.42 -19.66 -5.11
CA SER A 177 16.07 -20.94 -4.85
C SER A 177 17.58 -20.81 -4.78
N TYR A 178 18.23 -21.82 -4.21
CA TYR A 178 19.68 -21.95 -4.21
C TYR A 178 20.07 -23.42 -4.33
N THR A 179 20.99 -23.73 -5.24
CA THR A 179 21.58 -25.07 -5.38
C THR A 179 22.96 -25.08 -4.77
N PHE A 180 23.19 -25.96 -3.81
CA PHE A 180 24.49 -26.13 -3.18
C PHE A 180 25.41 -26.94 -4.08
N THR A 181 26.57 -26.35 -4.40
CA THR A 181 27.73 -27.07 -4.91
C THR A 181 28.71 -27.30 -3.75
N PHE A 182 28.78 -28.50 -3.20
CA PHE A 182 29.68 -28.81 -2.09
C PHE A 182 31.13 -28.95 -2.55
N THR A 183 32.05 -28.36 -1.78
CA THR A 183 33.50 -28.56 -1.90
C THR A 183 33.89 -29.97 -1.45
N SER A 184 35.08 -30.45 -1.83
CA SER A 184 35.56 -31.77 -1.41
C SER A 184 35.66 -31.90 0.12
N THR A 185 35.99 -30.81 0.83
CA THR A 185 36.03 -30.79 2.30
C THR A 185 34.64 -30.88 2.90
N GLU A 186 33.66 -30.14 2.39
CA GLU A 186 32.27 -30.23 2.87
C GLU A 186 31.70 -31.62 2.64
N LYS A 187 31.99 -32.25 1.49
CA LYS A 187 31.57 -33.63 1.20
C LYS A 187 32.14 -34.67 2.15
N ALA A 188 33.36 -34.46 2.66
CA ALA A 188 33.96 -35.37 3.63
C ALA A 188 33.29 -35.31 5.03
N ASN A 189 32.50 -34.27 5.29
CA ASN A 189 31.84 -34.03 6.57
C ASN A 189 30.32 -34.31 6.54
N LEU A 190 29.75 -34.64 5.36
CA LEU A 190 28.34 -35.00 5.14
C LEU A 190 28.11 -36.49 5.38
#